data_AF-A0A535WDL1-F1
#
_entry.id   AF-A0A535WDL1-F1
#
_cell.length_a   1.000
_cell.length_b   1.000
_cell.length_c   1.000
_cell.angle_alpha   90.00
_cell.angle_beta   90.00
_cell.angle_gamma   90.00
#
_symmetry.space_group_name_H-M   'P 1'
#
loop_
_entity.id
_entity.type
_entity.pdbx_description
1 polymer ?
#
loop_
_entity_poly.entity_id
_entity_poly.type
_entity_poly.pdbx_seq_one_letter_code
_entity_poly.pdbx_strand_id
1 'polypeptide(L)'
;MQTRRVITLLGLIAILAGALTTSAVPAGATDGVAKRAAKGEIKAAHIQTAKGTRTLPTLSGSFVTSAKAALGPDAGDTAGDTGAAFNGTGSLGLTPGTLGCRQRDGKAEKGNVRVNQDCSFRRQAEEDIIFNPADPNNLVGGQNDSRVGFNQCGFDYSTDNGGHWGDGLPPFRQRFNAPETDGPNTVAGGQGTEHTYDFASDPALAVDSQGRAYFSCVMIDVLTNASGLFVTQSALGADGSFYDNVPNTGRRFIVAEDNSPLIAHDKNMISADRYAWLRNGQTNPNRDNVYVTWTVFKFDPTCVTPNNPSGYCESPTFGSMSTDHGLHFSRPMVISGSAPALCSGSNLFINGTFTGSDCNFDQGSYSVVNPDGSLEVTFNNGNTARGNPNG
;
A
#
# COMPACT_ATOMS: atom_id res chain seq x y z
N MET A 1 -18.20 78.85 -9.03
CA MET A 1 -19.37 78.88 -8.14
C MET A 1 -19.74 77.45 -7.81
N GLN A 2 -19.33 76.95 -6.63
CA GLN A 2 -20.25 76.57 -5.54
C GLN A 2 -21.49 75.83 -6.06
N THR A 3 -21.66 74.54 -5.80
CA THR A 3 -22.12 74.10 -4.48
C THR A 3 -21.91 72.59 -4.27
N ARG A 4 -21.38 72.24 -3.10
CA ARG A 4 -21.44 70.89 -2.51
C ARG A 4 -22.87 70.59 -2.07
N ARG A 5 -23.38 69.39 -2.33
CA ARG A 5 -24.30 68.69 -1.42
C ARG A 5 -23.99 67.20 -1.39
N VAL A 6 -23.60 66.76 -0.19
CA VAL A 6 -23.50 65.37 0.24
C VAL A 6 -24.89 64.93 0.68
N ILE A 7 -25.38 63.79 0.18
CA ILE A 7 -26.36 62.96 0.88
C ILE A 7 -25.92 61.50 0.72
N THR A 8 -25.59 60.88 1.85
CA THR A 8 -25.27 59.48 2.04
C THR A 8 -26.56 58.70 2.25
N LEU A 9 -26.79 57.59 1.52
CA LEU A 9 -27.61 56.48 2.03
C LEU A 9 -27.34 55.16 1.27
N LEU A 10 -26.66 54.26 1.99
CA LEU A 10 -26.84 52.82 2.11
C LEU A 10 -27.44 51.99 0.94
N GLY A 11 -26.65 51.02 0.49
CA GLY A 11 -27.04 49.61 0.64
C GLY A 11 -27.39 48.83 -0.63
N LEU A 12 -26.53 47.84 -0.94
CA LEU A 12 -26.84 46.54 -1.53
C LEU A 12 -27.22 46.46 -3.03
N ILE A 13 -26.31 45.92 -3.85
CA ILE A 13 -26.43 44.63 -4.58
C ILE A 13 -25.62 44.59 -5.90
N ALA A 14 -24.98 43.43 -6.10
CA ALA A 14 -24.46 42.85 -7.35
C ALA A 14 -23.09 43.31 -7.87
N ILE A 15 -22.02 42.76 -7.28
CA ILE A 15 -20.84 42.38 -8.06
C ILE A 15 -21.02 40.89 -8.41
N LEU A 16 -21.45 40.62 -9.64
CA LEU A 16 -21.26 39.32 -10.28
C LEU A 16 -19.76 39.16 -10.55
N ALA A 17 -19.06 38.51 -9.62
CA ALA A 17 -17.79 37.87 -9.92
C ALA A 17 -18.11 36.43 -10.32
N GLY A 18 -17.85 36.09 -11.59
CA GLY A 18 -17.94 34.73 -12.11
C GLY A 18 -16.94 33.84 -11.38
N ALA A 19 -17.41 33.14 -10.35
CA ALA A 19 -16.76 31.96 -9.84
C ALA A 19 -17.20 30.78 -10.72
N LEU A 20 -16.28 30.28 -11.55
CA LEU A 20 -16.32 28.91 -12.01
C LEU A 20 -16.21 28.03 -10.76
N THR A 21 -17.35 27.70 -10.16
CA THR A 21 -17.44 26.67 -9.14
C THR A 21 -17.22 25.34 -9.84
N THR A 22 -15.98 24.85 -9.83
CA THR A 22 -15.80 23.40 -9.69
C THR A 22 -16.52 23.06 -8.39
N SER A 23 -17.67 22.41 -8.49
CA SER A 23 -18.35 21.83 -7.35
C SER A 23 -17.42 20.77 -6.76
N ALA A 24 -16.53 21.20 -5.87
CA ALA A 24 -15.91 20.33 -4.90
C ALA A 24 -17.09 19.68 -4.17
N VAL A 25 -17.28 18.38 -4.41
CA VAL A 25 -18.14 17.58 -3.56
C VAL A 25 -17.57 17.78 -2.15
N PRO A 26 -18.32 18.36 -1.20
CA PRO A 26 -17.83 18.44 0.16
C PRO A 26 -17.46 17.03 0.59
N ALA A 27 -16.28 16.85 1.18
CA ALA A 27 -15.89 15.61 1.87
C ALA A 27 -16.89 15.36 3.01
N GLY A 28 -18.06 14.82 2.65
CA GLY A 28 -19.25 14.78 3.48
C GLY A 28 -19.64 13.35 3.81
N ALA A 29 -19.54 13.02 5.09
CA ALA A 29 -20.35 12.06 5.84
C ALA A 29 -20.33 10.56 5.49
N THR A 30 -19.61 10.10 4.45
CA THR A 30 -19.42 8.66 4.22
C THR A 30 -18.12 8.20 4.86
N ASP A 31 -18.20 7.18 5.71
CA ASP A 31 -17.02 6.53 6.28
C ASP A 31 -16.06 6.06 5.17
N GLY A 32 -14.76 6.27 5.38
CA GLY A 32 -13.74 5.81 4.46
C GLY A 32 -13.63 4.31 4.37
N VAL A 33 -12.93 3.84 3.32
CA VAL A 33 -12.77 2.40 3.05
C VAL A 33 -12.20 1.67 4.26
N ALA A 34 -11.19 2.23 4.93
CA ALA A 34 -10.61 1.67 6.15
C ALA A 34 -11.65 1.51 7.28
N LYS A 35 -12.42 2.56 7.55
CA LYS A 35 -13.45 2.54 8.60
C LYS A 35 -14.60 1.59 8.30
N ARG A 36 -15.04 1.52 7.06
CA ARG A 36 -16.04 0.55 6.59
C ARG A 36 -15.51 -0.89 6.67
N ALA A 37 -14.23 -1.12 6.33
CA ALA A 37 -13.59 -2.42 6.48
C ALA A 37 -13.49 -2.84 7.96
N ALA A 38 -13.13 -1.90 8.85
CA ALA A 38 -13.07 -2.14 10.29
C ALA A 38 -14.42 -2.58 10.86
N LYS A 39 -15.51 -1.94 10.43
CA LYS A 39 -16.89 -2.30 10.79
C LYS A 39 -17.39 -3.61 10.16
N GLY A 40 -16.62 -4.21 9.25
CA GLY A 40 -17.02 -5.41 8.52
C GLY A 40 -18.06 -5.16 7.42
N GLU A 41 -18.23 -3.90 7.00
CA GLU A 41 -19.12 -3.49 5.92
C GLU A 41 -18.52 -3.79 4.54
N ILE A 42 -17.19 -3.83 4.45
CA ILE A 42 -16.48 -4.28 3.25
C ILE A 42 -16.21 -5.76 3.37
N LYS A 43 -16.90 -6.52 2.52
CA LYS A 43 -16.72 -7.97 2.34
C LYS A 43 -16.41 -8.22 0.89
N ALA A 44 -15.75 -9.34 0.61
CA ALA A 44 -15.56 -9.81 -0.74
C ALA A 44 -16.92 -9.90 -1.46
N ALA A 45 -16.99 -9.30 -2.65
CA ALA A 45 -18.16 -9.40 -3.50
C ALA A 45 -18.27 -10.83 -4.05
N HIS A 46 -19.49 -11.21 -4.44
CA HIS A 46 -19.75 -12.55 -4.97
C HIS A 46 -20.40 -12.48 -6.34
N ILE A 47 -19.92 -13.33 -7.25
CA ILE A 47 -20.55 -13.57 -8.55
C ILE A 47 -21.23 -14.92 -8.50
N GLN A 48 -22.50 -14.98 -8.90
CA GLN A 48 -23.19 -16.24 -9.14
C GLN A 48 -22.89 -16.70 -10.56
N THR A 49 -22.30 -17.89 -10.68
CA THR A 49 -22.02 -18.53 -11.96
C THR A 49 -22.89 -19.79 -12.10
N ALA A 50 -22.89 -20.41 -13.28
CA ALA A 50 -23.66 -21.64 -13.52
C ALA A 50 -23.22 -22.82 -12.64
N LYS A 51 -22.04 -22.75 -12.01
CA LYS A 51 -21.46 -23.84 -11.20
C LYS A 51 -21.28 -23.50 -9.72
N GLY A 52 -21.60 -22.28 -9.30
CA GLY A 52 -21.58 -21.90 -7.89
C GLY A 52 -21.34 -20.42 -7.68
N THR A 53 -21.16 -20.06 -6.41
CA THR A 53 -20.81 -18.72 -6.00
C THR A 53 -19.29 -18.56 -6.01
N ARG A 54 -18.79 -17.56 -6.74
CA ARG A 54 -17.38 -17.17 -6.74
C ARG A 54 -17.17 -15.96 -5.86
N THR A 55 -16.16 -16.03 -5.00
CA THR A 55 -15.69 -14.90 -4.21
C THR A 55 -14.67 -14.11 -5.03
N LEU A 56 -14.88 -12.80 -5.12
CA LEU A 56 -13.99 -11.86 -5.82
C LEU A 56 -12.87 -11.36 -4.91
N PRO A 57 -11.85 -10.69 -5.49
CA PRO A 57 -10.84 -9.98 -4.70
C PRO A 57 -11.43 -9.09 -3.61
N THR A 58 -10.69 -8.97 -2.52
CA THR A 58 -10.98 -8.07 -1.41
C THR A 58 -9.69 -7.60 -0.78
N LEU A 59 -9.79 -6.57 0.06
CA LEU A 59 -8.71 -6.02 0.86
C LEU A 59 -7.95 -7.12 1.63
N SER A 60 -6.65 -6.93 1.81
CA SER A 60 -5.74 -7.83 2.51
C SER A 60 -6.19 -8.04 3.96
N GLY A 61 -5.83 -9.21 4.51
CA GLY A 61 -6.11 -9.52 5.90
C GLY A 61 -5.43 -8.51 6.84
N SER A 62 -4.25 -8.03 6.46
CA SER A 62 -3.51 -7.00 7.20
C SER A 62 -4.20 -5.65 7.15
N PHE A 63 -4.66 -5.19 5.99
CA PHE A 63 -5.45 -3.96 5.89
C PHE A 63 -6.65 -4.01 6.82
N VAL A 64 -7.45 -5.08 6.75
CA VAL A 64 -8.68 -5.22 7.55
C VAL A 64 -8.37 -5.32 9.04
N THR A 65 -7.37 -6.13 9.42
CA THR A 65 -6.97 -6.30 10.83
C THR A 65 -6.42 -4.98 11.41
N SER A 66 -5.61 -4.27 10.63
CA SER A 66 -5.02 -2.98 11.05
C SER A 66 -6.09 -1.91 11.23
N ALA A 67 -7.04 -1.82 10.28
CA ALA A 67 -8.15 -0.88 10.40
C ALA A 67 -9.05 -1.20 11.62
N LYS A 68 -9.27 -2.49 11.93
CA LYS A 68 -9.99 -2.90 13.15
C LYS A 68 -9.25 -2.52 14.42
N ALA A 69 -7.96 -2.79 14.48
CA ALA A 69 -7.11 -2.43 15.61
C ALA A 69 -7.11 -0.92 15.88
N ALA A 70 -7.29 -0.11 14.83
CA ALA A 70 -7.32 1.34 14.94
C ALA A 70 -8.68 1.94 15.35
N LEU A 71 -9.80 1.29 15.00
CA LEU A 71 -11.15 1.90 15.08
C LEU A 71 -12.15 1.17 15.99
N GLY A 72 -11.87 -0.06 16.42
CA GLY A 72 -12.81 -0.87 17.19
C GLY A 72 -12.78 -0.61 18.70
N PRO A 73 -13.93 -0.52 19.39
CA PRO A 73 -14.02 -0.81 20.82
C PRO A 73 -14.04 -2.34 20.98
N ASP A 74 -12.92 -2.93 21.39
CA ASP A 74 -12.74 -4.34 21.77
C ASP A 74 -13.15 -5.44 20.77
N ALA A 75 -12.17 -5.99 20.06
CA ALA A 75 -12.20 -7.39 19.60
C ALA A 75 -10.78 -7.97 19.50
N GLY A 76 -10.18 -8.25 20.65
CA GLY A 76 -9.22 -9.37 20.77
C GLY A 76 -7.82 -9.19 20.19
N ASP A 77 -7.37 -7.98 19.85
CA ASP A 77 -5.92 -7.72 19.68
C ASP A 77 -5.28 -7.26 21.01
N THR A 78 -5.63 -7.99 22.07
CA THR A 78 -4.71 -8.30 23.16
C THR A 78 -3.67 -9.34 22.71
N ALA A 79 -3.15 -9.27 21.48
CA ALA A 79 -1.99 -10.06 21.08
C ALA A 79 -0.75 -9.74 21.94
N GLY A 80 -0.75 -8.59 22.62
CA GLY A 80 0.24 -8.24 23.65
C GLY A 80 -0.24 -8.36 25.10
N ASP A 81 -1.52 -8.62 25.39
CA ASP A 81 -2.01 -8.48 26.77
C ASP A 81 -3.26 -9.31 27.12
N THR A 82 -3.19 -10.66 27.07
CA THR A 82 -3.99 -11.52 27.96
C THR A 82 -3.44 -12.96 28.01
N GLY A 83 -2.81 -13.32 29.14
CA GLY A 83 -3.29 -14.53 29.85
C GLY A 83 -2.49 -15.82 29.84
N ALA A 84 -1.29 -15.90 29.25
CA ALA A 84 -0.39 -17.00 29.63
C ALA A 84 0.24 -16.64 30.98
N ALA A 85 -0.19 -17.27 32.06
CA ALA A 85 0.53 -17.22 33.33
C ALA A 85 1.99 -17.61 33.06
N PHE A 86 2.88 -16.62 33.09
CA PHE A 86 4.30 -16.81 32.81
C PHE A 86 4.92 -17.53 34.02
N ASN A 87 4.75 -18.86 34.08
CA ASN A 87 5.42 -19.72 35.05
C ASN A 87 6.88 -19.92 34.62
N GLY A 88 7.68 -18.87 34.84
CA GLY A 88 9.13 -18.93 34.70
C GLY A 88 9.70 -17.65 34.15
N THR A 89 10.38 -16.87 34.99
CA THR A 89 11.29 -15.77 34.63
C THR A 89 12.55 -16.26 33.91
N GLY A 90 12.42 -17.31 33.10
CA GLY A 90 13.49 -17.91 32.31
C GLY A 90 13.80 -17.04 31.11
N SER A 91 14.52 -15.96 31.36
CA SER A 91 15.29 -15.19 30.38
C SER A 91 14.48 -14.71 29.16
N LEU A 92 13.70 -13.65 29.35
CA LEU A 92 13.26 -12.74 28.28
C LEU A 92 14.44 -11.89 27.73
N GLY A 93 15.67 -12.37 27.91
CA GLY A 93 16.88 -11.57 27.85
C GLY A 93 17.20 -11.14 26.44
N LEU A 94 17.44 -9.84 26.29
CA LEU A 94 18.23 -9.29 25.19
C LEU A 94 19.59 -10.00 25.18
N THR A 95 19.93 -10.65 24.07
CA THR A 95 21.26 -11.26 23.92
C THR A 95 22.26 -10.24 23.39
N PRO A 96 23.50 -10.19 23.90
CA PRO A 96 24.56 -9.37 23.30
C PRO A 96 24.74 -9.77 21.82
N GLY A 97 24.65 -8.80 20.91
CA GLY A 97 24.83 -9.00 19.47
C GLY A 97 23.54 -9.06 18.62
N THR A 98 22.36 -9.02 19.24
CA THR A 98 21.07 -8.86 18.54
C THR A 98 20.21 -7.85 19.30
N LEU A 99 19.41 -7.03 18.63
CA LEU A 99 18.42 -6.19 19.30
C LEU A 99 17.23 -7.02 19.86
N GLY A 100 17.10 -8.29 19.45
CA GLY A 100 15.91 -9.10 19.71
C GLY A 100 16.04 -10.26 20.70
N CYS A 101 14.89 -10.90 20.91
CA CYS A 101 14.65 -11.95 21.90
C CYS A 101 15.06 -13.36 21.42
N ARG A 102 16.34 -13.59 21.16
CA ARG A 102 16.87 -14.92 20.76
C ARG A 102 16.49 -16.07 21.70
N GLN A 103 16.20 -15.78 22.97
CA GLN A 103 15.81 -16.78 23.96
C GLN A 103 14.33 -17.20 23.91
N ARG A 104 13.50 -16.50 23.13
CA ARG A 104 12.11 -16.92 22.84
C ARG A 104 12.05 -18.15 21.96
N ASP A 105 13.04 -18.31 21.11
CA ASP A 105 13.22 -19.50 20.31
C ASP A 105 13.69 -20.57 21.30
N GLY A 106 12.74 -21.32 21.85
CA GLY A 106 12.99 -22.25 22.96
C GLY A 106 14.12 -23.23 22.64
N LYS A 107 14.56 -24.02 23.63
CA LYS A 107 15.64 -25.03 23.45
C LYS A 107 15.44 -26.02 22.28
N ALA A 108 14.27 -26.04 21.66
CA ALA A 108 13.92 -26.84 20.48
C ALA A 108 14.36 -26.20 19.13
N GLU A 109 14.59 -24.89 19.07
CA GLU A 109 15.02 -24.14 17.89
C GLU A 109 16.56 -24.27 17.76
N LYS A 110 17.00 -25.45 17.31
CA LYS A 110 18.42 -25.84 17.17
C LYS A 110 19.16 -25.05 16.07
N GLY A 111 19.39 -23.75 16.28
CA GLY A 111 20.20 -22.93 15.37
C GLY A 111 19.43 -22.19 14.29
N ASN A 112 18.10 -22.05 14.42
CA ASN A 112 17.35 -21.10 13.60
C ASN A 112 17.71 -19.66 13.99
N VAL A 113 17.78 -18.77 13.01
CA VAL A 113 17.98 -17.33 13.24
C VAL A 113 16.67 -16.61 12.99
N ARG A 114 16.18 -15.92 14.02
CA ARG A 114 14.98 -15.09 13.92
C ARG A 114 15.34 -13.72 13.34
N VAL A 115 14.67 -13.37 12.24
CA VAL A 115 14.83 -12.09 11.53
C VAL A 115 14.25 -10.94 12.36
N ASN A 116 13.00 -11.10 12.80
CA ASN A 116 12.27 -10.07 13.54
C ASN A 116 12.76 -9.94 14.99
N GLN A 117 13.09 -8.72 15.41
CA GLN A 117 13.63 -8.45 16.74
C GLN A 117 12.57 -8.08 17.81
N ASP A 118 11.27 -8.06 17.48
CA ASP A 118 10.20 -7.79 18.44
C ASP A 118 10.10 -8.86 19.55
N CYS A 119 9.98 -8.34 20.76
CA CYS A 119 9.90 -9.04 22.02
C CYS A 119 8.54 -8.89 22.70
N SER A 120 7.52 -8.33 22.02
CA SER A 120 6.24 -7.97 22.64
C SER A 120 5.09 -8.97 22.39
N PHE A 121 5.34 -10.08 21.67
CA PHE A 121 4.31 -11.04 21.20
C PHE A 121 3.26 -10.43 20.28
N ARG A 122 3.41 -9.16 19.89
CA ARG A 122 2.47 -8.52 19.00
C ARG A 122 2.56 -9.14 17.61
N ARG A 123 1.47 -9.01 16.86
CA ARG A 123 1.36 -9.53 15.50
C ARG A 123 2.50 -8.99 14.63
N GLN A 124 3.09 -9.91 13.88
CA GLN A 124 4.05 -9.66 12.82
C GLN A 124 3.59 -10.55 11.66
N ALA A 125 3.47 -10.00 10.45
CA ALA A 125 2.84 -10.70 9.32
C ALA A 125 3.28 -10.13 7.97
N GLU A 126 3.03 -10.89 6.91
CA GLU A 126 3.35 -10.51 5.52
C GLU A 126 4.83 -10.17 5.38
N GLU A 127 5.65 -11.14 5.77
CA GLU A 127 7.09 -11.04 5.75
C GLU A 127 7.63 -11.16 4.33
N ASP A 128 8.63 -10.35 4.02
CA ASP A 128 9.44 -10.46 2.81
C ASP A 128 10.93 -10.41 3.16
N ILE A 129 11.76 -11.00 2.31
CA ILE A 129 13.22 -11.02 2.46
C ILE A 129 13.89 -11.06 1.09
N ILE A 130 14.92 -10.23 0.93
CA ILE A 130 15.69 -10.11 -0.31
C ILE A 130 17.17 -9.94 -0.01
N PHE A 131 18.01 -10.52 -0.87
CA PHE A 131 19.46 -10.32 -0.83
C PHE A 131 19.85 -9.11 -1.68
N ASN A 132 20.93 -8.44 -1.29
CA ASN A 132 21.56 -7.40 -2.07
C ASN A 132 22.43 -8.02 -3.19
N PRO A 133 22.15 -7.76 -4.47
CA PRO A 133 22.92 -8.34 -5.57
C PRO A 133 24.35 -7.80 -5.69
N ALA A 134 24.65 -6.64 -5.09
CA ALA A 134 26.01 -6.07 -5.04
C ALA A 134 26.84 -6.63 -3.87
N ASP A 135 26.20 -7.08 -2.79
CA ASP A 135 26.81 -7.81 -1.68
C ASP A 135 25.83 -8.87 -1.14
N PRO A 136 25.96 -10.14 -1.55
CA PRO A 136 25.05 -11.20 -1.11
C PRO A 136 25.07 -11.51 0.39
N ASN A 137 26.02 -10.97 1.16
CA ASN A 137 25.99 -11.06 2.62
C ASN A 137 25.04 -10.04 3.25
N ASN A 138 24.63 -9.02 2.50
CA ASN A 138 23.62 -8.08 2.94
C ASN A 138 22.22 -8.60 2.57
N LEU A 139 21.39 -8.80 3.60
CA LEU A 139 20.00 -9.19 3.47
C LEU A 139 19.12 -8.08 4.05
N VAL A 140 17.98 -7.85 3.42
CA VAL A 140 16.95 -6.91 3.88
C VAL A 140 15.65 -7.69 4.05
N GLY A 141 14.98 -7.47 5.16
CA GLY A 141 13.67 -8.02 5.49
C GLY A 141 12.65 -6.92 5.70
N GLY A 142 11.38 -7.32 5.72
CA GLY A 142 10.25 -6.44 5.93
C GLY A 142 9.08 -7.23 6.49
N GLN A 143 8.30 -6.59 7.35
CA GLN A 143 7.16 -7.22 8.01
C GLN A 143 6.15 -6.16 8.48
N ASN A 144 4.88 -6.55 8.65
CA ASN A 144 3.89 -5.71 9.32
C ASN A 144 4.17 -5.67 10.81
N ASP A 145 4.56 -4.50 11.32
CA ASP A 145 5.05 -4.31 12.67
C ASP A 145 4.01 -3.64 13.57
N SER A 146 3.42 -4.43 14.47
CA SER A 146 2.45 -3.93 15.44
C SER A 146 3.07 -3.45 16.78
N ARG A 147 4.39 -3.25 16.89
CA ARG A 147 5.05 -3.03 18.20
C ARG A 147 4.76 -1.66 18.85
N VAL A 148 4.40 -0.64 18.06
CA VAL A 148 4.27 0.76 18.51
C VAL A 148 2.83 1.31 18.49
N GLY A 149 1.81 0.44 18.49
CA GLY A 149 0.40 0.84 18.46
C GLY A 149 -0.32 0.23 17.27
N PHE A 150 -0.99 1.06 16.46
CA PHE A 150 -1.56 0.60 15.19
C PHE A 150 -0.49 -0.03 14.30
N ASN A 151 -0.89 -1.00 13.47
CA ASN A 151 0.02 -1.72 12.59
C ASN A 151 0.88 -0.75 11.78
N GLN A 152 2.16 -1.05 11.69
CA GLN A 152 3.09 -0.35 10.83
C GLN A 152 3.70 -1.34 9.87
N CYS A 153 4.61 -0.86 9.05
CA CYS A 153 5.64 -1.71 8.51
C CYS A 153 6.90 -1.57 9.37
N GLY A 154 7.67 -2.64 9.47
CA GLY A 154 9.03 -2.64 9.97
C GLY A 154 9.97 -3.21 8.92
N PHE A 155 11.20 -2.73 8.93
CA PHE A 155 12.28 -3.25 8.12
C PHE A 155 13.25 -4.01 9.03
N ASP A 156 13.88 -5.03 8.47
CA ASP A 156 14.93 -5.81 9.10
C ASP A 156 16.16 -5.79 8.19
N TYR A 157 17.36 -5.93 8.75
CA TYR A 157 18.58 -5.97 7.94
C TYR A 157 19.65 -6.84 8.58
N SER A 158 20.48 -7.44 7.73
CA SER A 158 21.66 -8.22 8.11
C SER A 158 22.82 -7.87 7.18
N THR A 159 24.03 -7.85 7.71
CA THR A 159 25.27 -7.58 6.95
C THR A 159 26.24 -8.76 7.02
N ASP A 160 25.78 -9.91 7.49
CA ASP A 160 26.60 -11.10 7.72
C ASP A 160 25.88 -12.39 7.29
N ASN A 161 25.14 -12.29 6.18
CA ASN A 161 24.41 -13.37 5.54
C ASN A 161 23.35 -14.01 6.46
N GLY A 162 22.66 -13.15 7.23
CA GLY A 162 21.57 -13.56 8.11
C GLY A 162 22.02 -14.15 9.45
N GLY A 163 23.29 -13.99 9.83
CA GLY A 163 23.81 -14.43 11.13
C GLY A 163 23.30 -13.57 12.29
N HIS A 164 23.23 -12.26 12.08
CA HIS A 164 22.67 -11.27 12.99
C HIS A 164 21.75 -10.31 12.26
N TRP A 165 20.73 -9.82 12.98
CA TRP A 165 19.70 -8.94 12.45
C TRP A 165 19.51 -7.70 13.33
N GLY A 166 19.38 -6.56 12.68
CA GLY A 166 18.80 -5.35 13.26
C GLY A 166 17.45 -5.06 12.62
N ASP A 167 16.67 -4.19 13.24
CA ASP A 167 15.36 -3.78 12.73
C ASP A 167 15.03 -2.32 13.02
N GLY A 168 13.97 -1.83 12.41
CA GLY A 168 13.47 -0.47 12.61
C GLY A 168 12.11 -0.24 11.97
N LEU A 169 11.60 0.97 12.15
CA LEU A 169 10.38 1.44 11.49
C LEU A 169 10.74 2.43 10.40
N PRO A 170 10.14 2.35 9.20
CA PRO A 170 10.41 3.29 8.12
C PRO A 170 9.88 4.68 8.51
N PRO A 171 10.57 5.76 8.12
CA PRO A 171 10.23 7.12 8.52
C PRO A 171 9.11 7.75 7.65
N PHE A 172 7.98 7.07 7.54
CA PHE A 172 6.83 7.50 6.73
C PHE A 172 5.93 8.55 7.41
N ARG A 173 6.01 8.67 8.74
CA ARG A 173 4.95 9.32 9.53
C ARG A 173 4.99 10.84 9.63
N GLN A 174 5.95 11.50 9.00
CA GLN A 174 6.00 12.97 8.99
C GLN A 174 5.26 13.60 7.80
N ARG A 175 4.83 12.77 6.83
CA ARG A 175 4.11 13.21 5.63
C ARG A 175 2.68 13.65 5.97
N PHE A 176 2.32 14.88 5.62
CA PHE A 176 0.93 15.34 5.62
C PHE A 176 0.25 14.94 4.31
N ASN A 177 -0.97 14.42 4.38
CA ASN A 177 -1.76 14.13 3.20
C ASN A 177 -2.16 15.44 2.49
N ALA A 178 -1.69 15.62 1.25
CA ALA A 178 -1.94 16.80 0.42
C ALA A 178 -1.93 16.48 -1.09
N PRO A 179 -2.75 15.50 -1.55
CA PRO A 179 -2.71 14.99 -2.92
C PRO A 179 -3.01 16.06 -3.98
N GLU A 180 -3.75 17.12 -3.65
CA GLU A 180 -4.07 18.22 -4.57
C GLU A 180 -2.89 19.14 -4.89
N THR A 181 -1.91 19.25 -3.98
CA THR A 181 -0.75 20.14 -4.15
C THR A 181 0.49 19.43 -4.68
N ASP A 182 0.57 18.10 -4.55
CA ASP A 182 1.81 17.36 -4.81
C ASP A 182 1.88 16.66 -6.18
N GLY A 183 0.89 16.91 -7.05
CA GLY A 183 0.95 16.58 -8.48
C GLY A 183 0.11 15.36 -8.89
N PRO A 184 0.39 14.71 -10.03
CA PRO A 184 -0.51 13.72 -10.63
C PRO A 184 -0.41 12.32 -10.01
N ASN A 185 0.31 12.14 -8.90
CA ASN A 185 0.51 10.83 -8.26
C ASN A 185 -0.71 10.49 -7.40
N THR A 186 -1.88 10.51 -8.03
CA THR A 186 -3.20 10.30 -7.44
C THR A 186 -3.98 9.39 -8.39
N VAL A 187 -4.82 8.50 -7.87
CA VAL A 187 -5.77 7.75 -8.72
C VAL A 187 -7.13 8.43 -8.77
N ALA A 188 -7.65 8.87 -7.62
CA ALA A 188 -8.91 9.60 -7.50
C ALA A 188 -8.72 11.10 -7.19
N GLY A 189 -7.60 11.46 -6.56
CA GLY A 189 -7.34 12.75 -5.94
C GLY A 189 -8.12 12.94 -4.63
N GLY A 190 -8.37 14.19 -4.31
CA GLY A 190 -9.06 14.62 -3.09
C GLY A 190 -8.45 15.92 -2.58
N GLN A 191 -9.20 16.63 -1.73
CA GLN A 191 -8.60 17.69 -0.92
C GLN A 191 -7.84 17.03 0.23
N GLY A 192 -6.63 17.47 0.55
CA GLY A 192 -5.81 16.95 1.61
C GLY A 192 -6.43 17.15 2.99
N THR A 193 -5.97 16.34 3.93
CA THR A 193 -6.44 16.38 5.32
C THR A 193 -5.51 17.16 6.23
N GLU A 194 -4.27 17.45 5.78
CA GLU A 194 -3.18 17.98 6.60
C GLU A 194 -2.84 17.09 7.82
N HIS A 195 -3.33 15.85 7.83
CA HIS A 195 -3.02 14.86 8.85
C HIS A 195 -1.88 13.94 8.38
N THR A 196 -1.16 13.39 9.33
CA THR A 196 -0.25 12.26 9.11
C THR A 196 -1.03 10.95 9.11
N TYR A 197 -0.42 9.89 8.57
CA TYR A 197 -1.03 8.56 8.53
C TYR A 197 -0.89 7.83 9.88
N ASP A 198 -1.94 7.09 10.25
CA ASP A 198 -2.05 6.38 11.52
C ASP A 198 -1.41 4.99 11.46
N PHE A 199 -1.58 4.29 10.34
CA PHE A 199 -1.09 2.93 10.16
C PHE A 199 -0.48 2.71 8.77
N ALA A 200 0.37 1.69 8.69
CA ALA A 200 0.96 1.22 7.46
C ALA A 200 0.77 -0.30 7.32
N SER A 201 0.76 -0.82 6.10
CA SER A 201 0.65 -2.25 5.81
C SER A 201 1.42 -2.62 4.54
N ASP A 202 1.54 -3.92 4.31
CA ASP A 202 1.99 -4.53 3.06
C ASP A 202 3.44 -4.13 2.71
N PRO A 203 4.40 -4.48 3.59
CA PRO A 203 5.81 -4.21 3.34
C PRO A 203 6.24 -4.91 2.04
N ALA A 204 6.95 -4.19 1.18
CA ALA A 204 7.57 -4.78 0.00
C ALA A 204 8.99 -4.26 -0.19
N LEU A 205 9.89 -5.14 -0.64
CA LEU A 205 11.32 -4.89 -0.69
C LEU A 205 11.87 -5.04 -2.12
N ALA A 206 12.85 -4.21 -2.46
CA ALA A 206 13.67 -4.40 -3.64
C ALA A 206 15.10 -3.94 -3.38
N VAL A 207 16.06 -4.47 -4.14
CA VAL A 207 17.44 -3.97 -4.16
C VAL A 207 17.90 -3.84 -5.61
N ASP A 208 18.45 -2.67 -5.97
CA ASP A 208 18.98 -2.42 -7.32
C ASP A 208 20.38 -3.01 -7.54
N SER A 209 20.93 -2.84 -8.75
CA SER A 209 22.22 -3.41 -9.12
C SER A 209 23.41 -2.78 -8.38
N GLN A 210 23.20 -1.64 -7.71
CA GLN A 210 24.22 -0.95 -6.92
C GLN A 210 24.14 -1.28 -5.42
N GLY A 211 23.07 -1.95 -4.98
CA GLY A 211 22.86 -2.29 -3.58
C GLY A 211 22.08 -1.24 -2.79
N ARG A 212 21.34 -0.33 -3.45
CA ARG A 212 20.31 0.45 -2.74
C ARG A 212 19.11 -0.42 -2.48
N ALA A 213 18.75 -0.55 -1.20
CA ALA A 213 17.51 -1.18 -0.81
C ALA A 213 16.35 -0.18 -0.90
N TYR A 214 15.18 -0.65 -1.28
CA TYR A 214 13.94 0.11 -1.36
C TYR A 214 12.89 -0.57 -0.49
N PHE A 215 12.11 0.24 0.23
CA PHE A 215 11.09 -0.23 1.14
C PHE A 215 9.78 0.49 0.86
N SER A 216 8.70 -0.28 0.72
CA SER A 216 7.39 0.20 0.32
C SER A 216 6.32 -0.18 1.33
N CYS A 217 5.38 0.73 1.60
CA CYS A 217 4.13 0.40 2.31
C CYS A 217 2.94 1.21 1.85
N VAL A 218 1.76 0.61 2.02
CA VAL A 218 0.49 1.33 2.02
C VAL A 218 0.34 2.09 3.33
N MET A 219 -0.13 3.33 3.27
CA MET A 219 -0.31 4.25 4.40
C MET A 219 -1.76 4.73 4.46
N ILE A 220 -2.36 4.75 5.65
CA ILE A 220 -3.78 5.08 5.81
C ILE A 220 -4.01 5.91 7.08
N ASP A 221 -4.84 6.93 6.95
CA ASP A 221 -5.47 7.66 8.07
C ASP A 221 -6.85 7.04 8.31
N VAL A 222 -7.11 6.61 9.54
CA VAL A 222 -8.30 5.83 9.87
C VAL A 222 -9.55 6.69 10.11
N LEU A 223 -9.35 7.99 10.34
CA LEU A 223 -10.43 8.93 10.61
C LEU A 223 -10.85 9.70 9.36
N THR A 224 -10.05 9.67 8.30
CA THR A 224 -10.35 10.31 7.01
C THR A 224 -10.36 9.29 5.87
N ASN A 225 -10.38 9.74 4.62
CA ASN A 225 -10.22 8.87 3.46
C ASN A 225 -8.79 8.93 2.89
N ALA A 226 -7.85 9.52 3.65
CA ALA A 226 -6.48 9.66 3.20
C ALA A 226 -5.81 8.28 3.15
N SER A 227 -5.27 7.95 1.99
CA SER A 227 -4.46 6.77 1.78
C SER A 227 -3.32 7.05 0.81
N GLY A 228 -2.24 6.28 0.90
CA GLY A 228 -1.10 6.43 0.02
C GLY A 228 -0.28 5.16 -0.09
N LEU A 229 0.67 5.19 -1.01
CA LEU A 229 1.68 4.16 -1.24
C LEU A 229 3.01 4.87 -1.39
N PHE A 230 3.92 4.63 -0.45
CA PHE A 230 5.23 5.26 -0.41
C PHE A 230 6.33 4.26 -0.66
N VAL A 231 7.40 4.72 -1.30
CA VAL A 231 8.64 3.95 -1.50
C VAL A 231 9.82 4.83 -1.14
N THR A 232 10.57 4.46 -0.12
CA THR A 232 11.83 5.13 0.25
C THR A 232 13.03 4.23 -0.04
N GLN A 233 14.20 4.84 -0.16
CA GLN A 233 15.46 4.12 -0.36
C GLN A 233 16.32 4.16 0.90
N SER A 234 17.10 3.10 1.11
CA SER A 234 18.31 3.10 1.92
C SER A 234 19.45 3.60 1.05
N ALA A 235 20.20 4.60 1.52
CA ALA A 235 21.35 5.10 0.79
C ALA A 235 22.41 3.99 0.55
N LEU A 236 23.25 4.18 -0.47
CA LEU A 236 24.37 3.26 -0.72
C LEU A 236 25.29 3.18 0.51
N GLY A 237 25.65 1.95 0.90
CA GLY A 237 26.48 1.66 2.07
C GLY A 237 25.75 1.76 3.41
N ALA A 238 24.44 2.04 3.41
CA ALA A 238 23.61 1.92 4.60
C ALA A 238 23.00 0.52 4.76
N ASP A 239 23.09 -0.34 3.74
CA ASP A 239 22.79 -1.78 3.81
C ASP A 239 21.39 -2.11 4.36
N GLY A 240 20.40 -1.23 4.14
CA GLY A 240 19.03 -1.38 4.64
C GLY A 240 18.85 -1.03 6.12
N SER A 241 19.89 -0.55 6.80
CA SER A 241 19.85 -0.21 8.24
C SER A 241 19.06 1.05 8.57
N PHE A 242 18.79 1.89 7.58
CA PHE A 242 17.85 3.01 7.68
C PHE A 242 17.37 3.41 6.28
N TYR A 243 16.28 4.19 6.23
CA TYR A 243 15.68 4.68 4.99
C TYR A 243 15.52 6.20 5.02
N ASP A 244 15.49 6.82 3.83
CA ASP A 244 15.24 8.24 3.67
C ASP A 244 13.83 8.61 4.18
N ASN A 245 13.71 9.80 4.79
CA ASN A 245 12.41 10.32 5.22
C ASN A 245 11.54 10.72 4.03
N VAL A 246 10.24 10.42 4.09
CA VAL A 246 9.25 11.00 3.16
C VAL A 246 9.08 12.47 3.51
N PRO A 247 9.34 13.42 2.60
CA PRO A 247 9.19 14.85 2.90
C PRO A 247 7.76 15.22 3.25
N ASN A 248 7.57 16.23 4.10
CA ASN A 248 6.23 16.70 4.48
C ASN A 248 5.47 17.30 3.29
N THR A 249 6.19 17.85 2.31
CA THR A 249 5.65 18.48 1.09
C THR A 249 6.44 18.03 -0.13
N GLY A 250 5.81 18.06 -1.29
CA GLY A 250 6.40 17.59 -2.54
C GLY A 250 6.15 16.10 -2.76
N ARG A 251 6.69 15.60 -3.87
CA ARG A 251 6.32 14.31 -4.46
C ARG A 251 7.39 13.22 -4.34
N ARG A 252 8.47 13.50 -3.64
CA ARG A 252 9.58 12.55 -3.51
C ARG A 252 9.10 11.34 -2.73
N PHE A 253 9.39 10.14 -3.21
CA PHE A 253 9.00 8.85 -2.60
C PHE A 253 7.49 8.52 -2.64
N ILE A 254 6.65 9.38 -3.25
CA ILE A 254 5.20 9.17 -3.32
C ILE A 254 4.86 8.46 -4.63
N VAL A 255 4.37 7.23 -4.54
CA VAL A 255 3.89 6.45 -5.71
C VAL A 255 2.46 6.84 -6.03
N ALA A 256 1.60 6.84 -5.01
CA ALA A 256 0.22 7.29 -5.07
C ALA A 256 -0.18 7.90 -3.72
N GLU A 257 -1.00 8.93 -3.74
CA GLU A 257 -1.62 9.53 -2.56
C GLU A 257 -3.01 10.06 -2.94
N ASP A 258 -4.01 9.79 -2.12
CA ASP A 258 -5.40 10.10 -2.40
C ASP A 258 -6.13 10.47 -1.09
N ASN A 259 -7.25 11.19 -1.21
CA ASN A 259 -8.21 11.35 -0.11
C ASN A 259 -9.63 11.16 -0.65
N SER A 260 -10.03 9.90 -0.81
CA SER A 260 -11.28 9.54 -1.48
C SER A 260 -11.91 8.30 -0.87
N PRO A 261 -13.23 8.33 -0.54
CA PRO A 261 -13.92 7.15 -0.02
C PRO A 261 -14.18 6.09 -1.11
N LEU A 262 -13.85 6.40 -2.37
CA LEU A 262 -14.13 5.57 -3.53
C LEU A 262 -12.98 4.64 -3.89
N ILE A 263 -11.80 4.79 -3.28
CA ILE A 263 -10.66 3.94 -3.58
C ILE A 263 -9.93 3.47 -2.32
N ALA A 264 -9.26 2.34 -2.42
CA ALA A 264 -8.19 1.95 -1.51
C ALA A 264 -7.03 1.32 -2.28
N HIS A 265 -5.82 1.69 -1.86
CA HIS A 265 -4.58 1.04 -2.27
C HIS A 265 -4.29 -0.12 -1.32
N ASP A 266 -3.90 -1.26 -1.88
CA ASP A 266 -3.62 -2.47 -1.12
C ASP A 266 -2.82 -3.45 -1.98
N LYS A 267 -2.13 -4.39 -1.35
CA LYS A 267 -1.35 -5.47 -1.99
C LYS A 267 -0.29 -4.92 -2.96
N ASN A 268 0.55 -4.00 -2.49
CA ASN A 268 1.66 -3.48 -3.28
C ASN A 268 2.80 -4.50 -3.39
N MET A 269 3.56 -4.36 -4.46
CA MET A 269 4.81 -5.04 -4.73
C MET A 269 5.79 -4.04 -5.34
N ILE A 270 7.07 -4.21 -5.05
CA ILE A 270 8.16 -3.41 -5.62
C ILE A 270 9.18 -4.32 -6.28
N SER A 271 9.81 -3.82 -7.35
CA SER A 271 10.95 -4.47 -7.99
C SER A 271 11.94 -3.42 -8.44
N ALA A 272 13.23 -3.74 -8.36
CA ALA A 272 14.28 -2.91 -8.91
C ALA A 272 15.03 -3.70 -9.99
N ASP A 273 15.43 -3.02 -11.06
CA ASP A 273 16.27 -3.60 -12.08
C ASP A 273 17.69 -3.79 -11.53
N ARG A 274 18.00 -5.06 -11.24
CA ARG A 274 19.28 -5.48 -10.68
C ARG A 274 20.32 -5.89 -11.72
N TYR A 275 20.03 -5.73 -13.02
CA TYR A 275 20.92 -6.15 -14.09
C TYR A 275 21.68 -4.97 -14.67
N ALA A 276 23.00 -4.94 -14.48
CA ALA A 276 23.86 -3.96 -15.14
C ALA A 276 23.97 -4.18 -16.66
N TRP A 277 23.84 -5.43 -17.11
CA TRP A 277 23.98 -5.87 -18.49
C TRP A 277 22.82 -6.77 -18.87
N LEU A 278 22.33 -6.61 -20.10
CA LEU A 278 21.36 -7.51 -20.70
C LEU A 278 22.01 -8.85 -21.06
N ARG A 279 21.20 -9.92 -21.22
CA ARG A 279 21.69 -11.25 -21.65
C ARG A 279 22.53 -11.24 -22.93
N ASN A 280 22.29 -10.27 -23.82
CA ASN A 280 23.00 -10.14 -25.08
C ASN A 280 24.33 -9.35 -24.97
N GLY A 281 24.76 -9.00 -23.75
CA GLY A 281 25.99 -8.28 -23.47
C GLY A 281 25.91 -6.76 -23.63
N GLN A 282 24.74 -6.21 -23.97
CA GLN A 282 24.54 -4.76 -24.04
C GLN A 282 24.31 -4.16 -22.66
N THR A 283 24.68 -2.88 -22.47
CA THR A 283 24.32 -2.14 -21.27
C THR A 283 22.82 -2.10 -21.12
N ASN A 284 22.31 -2.42 -19.93
CA ASN A 284 20.88 -2.36 -19.67
C ASN A 284 20.43 -0.89 -19.54
N PRO A 285 19.55 -0.38 -20.43
CA PRO A 285 19.05 1.00 -20.32
C PRO A 285 18.11 1.20 -19.12
N ASN A 286 17.54 0.13 -18.59
CA ASN A 286 16.61 0.15 -17.46
C ASN A 286 17.30 -0.09 -16.11
N ARG A 287 18.64 -0.22 -16.11
CA ARG A 287 19.45 -0.49 -14.92
C ARG A 287 19.08 0.48 -13.79
N ASP A 288 18.84 -0.08 -12.61
CA ASP A 288 18.47 0.64 -11.38
C ASP A 288 17.14 1.42 -11.44
N ASN A 289 16.29 1.16 -12.44
CA ASN A 289 14.90 1.59 -12.40
C ASN A 289 14.14 0.83 -11.30
N VAL A 290 13.17 1.51 -10.70
CA VAL A 290 12.30 0.95 -9.66
C VAL A 290 10.87 0.91 -10.17
N TYR A 291 10.20 -0.21 -10.00
CA TYR A 291 8.84 -0.46 -10.45
C TYR A 291 7.97 -0.82 -9.26
N VAL A 292 6.78 -0.24 -9.21
CA VAL A 292 5.79 -0.49 -8.16
C VAL A 292 4.50 -0.92 -8.83
N THR A 293 3.93 -2.02 -8.36
CA THR A 293 2.63 -2.51 -8.81
C THR A 293 1.74 -2.73 -7.59
N TRP A 294 0.45 -2.44 -7.71
CA TRP A 294 -0.48 -2.61 -6.59
C TRP A 294 -1.91 -2.74 -7.08
N THR A 295 -2.80 -3.17 -6.20
CA THR A 295 -4.23 -3.26 -6.49
C THR A 295 -4.92 -1.96 -6.07
N VAL A 296 -5.77 -1.40 -6.94
CA VAL A 296 -6.65 -0.29 -6.56
C VAL A 296 -8.08 -0.81 -6.48
N PHE A 297 -8.58 -1.01 -5.26
CA PHE A 297 -9.96 -1.36 -5.01
C PHE A 297 -10.86 -0.14 -5.20
N LYS A 298 -11.78 -0.18 -6.16
CA LYS A 298 -12.71 0.91 -6.45
C LYS A 298 -14.11 0.58 -5.94
N PHE A 299 -14.75 1.58 -5.35
CA PHE A 299 -16.09 1.50 -4.78
C PHE A 299 -16.96 2.64 -5.33
N ASP A 300 -18.23 2.35 -5.59
CA ASP A 300 -19.24 3.34 -5.96
C ASP A 300 -20.62 2.88 -5.47
N PRO A 301 -21.47 3.78 -4.93
CA PRO A 301 -22.87 3.48 -4.64
C PRO A 301 -23.63 2.84 -5.81
N THR A 302 -23.30 3.14 -7.06
CA THR A 302 -23.94 2.53 -8.24
C THR A 302 -23.64 1.04 -8.38
N CYS A 303 -22.56 0.56 -7.76
CA CYS A 303 -22.17 -0.85 -7.79
C CYS A 303 -22.85 -1.68 -6.70
N VAL A 304 -23.63 -1.05 -5.81
CA VAL A 304 -24.32 -1.75 -4.72
C VAL A 304 -25.41 -2.68 -5.29
N THR A 305 -25.30 -3.96 -4.98
CA THR A 305 -26.30 -4.97 -5.30
C THR A 305 -26.52 -5.88 -4.08
N PRO A 306 -27.57 -6.73 -4.04
CA PRO A 306 -27.73 -7.69 -2.96
C PRO A 306 -26.51 -8.61 -2.72
N ASN A 307 -25.75 -8.92 -3.79
CA ASN A 307 -24.52 -9.75 -3.72
C ASN A 307 -23.23 -8.91 -3.60
N ASN A 308 -23.36 -7.58 -3.58
CA ASN A 308 -22.27 -6.62 -3.45
C ASN A 308 -22.69 -5.42 -2.59
N PRO A 309 -23.00 -5.63 -1.29
CA PRO A 309 -23.49 -4.55 -0.43
C PRO A 309 -22.42 -3.49 -0.14
N SER A 310 -21.14 -3.79 -0.36
CA SER A 310 -20.02 -2.87 -0.17
C SER A 310 -19.87 -1.86 -1.31
N GLY A 311 -20.59 -2.05 -2.43
CA GLY A 311 -20.45 -1.19 -3.61
C GLY A 311 -19.10 -1.35 -4.33
N TYR A 312 -18.44 -2.51 -4.21
CA TYR A 312 -17.20 -2.80 -4.91
C TYR A 312 -17.43 -2.86 -6.43
N CYS A 313 -16.71 -2.05 -7.21
CA CYS A 313 -16.91 -1.96 -8.66
C CYS A 313 -15.90 -2.78 -9.45
N GLU A 314 -14.63 -2.64 -9.10
CA GLU A 314 -13.48 -3.26 -9.78
C GLU A 314 -12.22 -3.16 -8.90
N SER A 315 -11.20 -3.95 -9.21
CA SER A 315 -9.87 -3.89 -8.59
C SER A 315 -8.77 -4.06 -9.64
N PRO A 316 -8.60 -3.12 -10.59
CA PRO A 316 -7.49 -3.20 -11.52
C PRO A 316 -6.13 -3.12 -10.81
N THR A 317 -5.14 -3.78 -11.41
CA THR A 317 -3.73 -3.62 -11.07
C THR A 317 -3.22 -2.32 -11.68
N PHE A 318 -2.56 -1.51 -10.86
CA PHE A 318 -1.85 -0.30 -11.28
C PHE A 318 -0.34 -0.53 -11.27
N GLY A 319 0.36 0.25 -12.08
CA GLY A 319 1.82 0.33 -12.13
C GLY A 319 2.31 1.77 -12.10
N SER A 320 3.50 1.96 -11.54
CA SER A 320 4.29 3.18 -11.63
C SER A 320 5.78 2.84 -11.61
N MET A 321 6.61 3.71 -12.18
CA MET A 321 8.06 3.52 -12.24
C MET A 321 8.83 4.78 -11.89
N SER A 322 10.02 4.58 -11.34
CA SER A 322 11.06 5.59 -11.16
C SER A 322 12.27 5.21 -12.03
N THR A 323 12.80 6.23 -12.71
CA THR A 323 14.05 6.15 -13.49
C THR A 323 15.18 6.96 -12.84
N ASP A 324 14.98 7.37 -11.60
CA ASP A 324 15.90 8.21 -10.83
C ASP A 324 16.14 7.65 -9.43
N HIS A 325 16.17 6.32 -9.36
CA HIS A 325 16.50 5.55 -8.16
C HIS A 325 15.49 5.74 -7.03
N GLY A 326 14.21 5.59 -7.36
CA GLY A 326 13.11 5.64 -6.41
C GLY A 326 12.81 7.03 -5.87
N LEU A 327 13.45 8.10 -6.38
CA LEU A 327 13.19 9.45 -5.88
C LEU A 327 11.84 9.99 -6.35
N HIS A 328 11.53 9.81 -7.63
CA HIS A 328 10.27 10.24 -8.22
C HIS A 328 9.62 9.12 -9.02
N PHE A 329 8.31 8.98 -8.85
CA PHE A 329 7.52 7.99 -9.55
C PHE A 329 6.64 8.64 -10.62
N SER A 330 6.45 7.92 -11.73
CA SER A 330 5.52 8.28 -12.79
C SER A 330 4.08 8.35 -12.27
N ARG A 331 3.18 8.95 -13.06
CA ARG A 331 1.75 8.89 -12.78
C ARG A 331 1.29 7.42 -12.73
N PRO A 332 0.48 7.01 -11.73
CA PRO A 332 -0.14 5.69 -11.71
C PRO A 332 -0.94 5.37 -12.97
N MET A 333 -0.76 4.18 -13.53
CA MET A 333 -1.47 3.71 -14.73
C MET A 333 -2.01 2.29 -14.53
N VAL A 334 -3.18 1.99 -15.10
CA VAL A 334 -3.74 0.63 -15.11
C VAL A 334 -2.90 -0.27 -16.01
N ILE A 335 -2.56 -1.48 -15.52
CA ILE A 335 -1.77 -2.49 -16.24
C ILE A 335 -2.48 -3.85 -16.39
N SER A 336 -3.71 -3.98 -15.87
CA SER A 336 -4.57 -5.17 -15.98
C SER A 336 -4.80 -5.67 -17.41
N GLY A 337 -4.87 -4.75 -18.38
CA GLY A 337 -5.16 -5.06 -19.78
C GLY A 337 -6.57 -5.65 -20.01
N SER A 338 -6.75 -6.25 -21.18
CA SER A 338 -8.01 -6.86 -21.62
C SER A 338 -7.74 -8.12 -22.45
N ALA A 339 -8.51 -9.19 -22.23
CA ALA A 339 -8.33 -10.43 -22.96
C ALA A 339 -9.68 -11.13 -23.18
N PRO A 340 -10.34 -10.98 -24.35
CA PRO A 340 -11.68 -11.55 -24.60
C PRO A 340 -11.80 -13.06 -24.41
N ALA A 341 -10.69 -13.78 -24.59
CA ALA A 341 -10.64 -15.23 -24.40
C ALA A 341 -10.47 -15.66 -22.93
N LEU A 342 -10.00 -14.77 -22.04
CA LEU A 342 -9.65 -15.09 -20.65
C LEU A 342 -10.48 -14.33 -19.63
N CYS A 343 -10.89 -13.11 -19.96
CA CYS A 343 -11.60 -12.19 -19.11
C CYS A 343 -12.99 -11.97 -19.70
N SER A 344 -14.02 -12.36 -18.95
CA SER A 344 -15.41 -12.03 -19.25
C SER A 344 -16.12 -11.53 -18.00
N GLY A 345 -17.19 -10.76 -18.20
CA GLY A 345 -17.92 -10.15 -17.09
C GLY A 345 -17.20 -8.97 -16.44
N SER A 346 -16.31 -8.31 -17.17
CA SER A 346 -15.81 -6.99 -16.76
C SER A 346 -16.97 -6.05 -16.48
N ASN A 347 -16.83 -5.15 -15.51
CA ASN A 347 -17.83 -4.11 -15.21
C ASN A 347 -19.20 -4.67 -14.78
N LEU A 348 -19.24 -5.93 -14.30
CA LEU A 348 -20.48 -6.60 -13.88
C LEU A 348 -21.31 -5.76 -12.91
N PHE A 349 -20.67 -5.14 -11.91
CA PHE A 349 -21.38 -4.35 -10.90
C PHE A 349 -21.72 -2.94 -11.38
N ILE A 350 -21.07 -2.44 -12.43
CA ILE A 350 -21.34 -1.11 -12.99
C ILE A 350 -22.54 -1.18 -13.95
N ASN A 351 -22.54 -2.18 -14.85
CA ASN A 351 -23.52 -2.27 -15.93
C ASN A 351 -24.66 -3.26 -15.64
N GLY A 352 -24.55 -4.04 -14.55
CA GLY A 352 -25.49 -5.13 -14.22
C GLY A 352 -25.47 -6.30 -15.20
N THR A 353 -24.62 -6.25 -16.24
CA THR A 353 -24.51 -7.25 -17.29
C THR A 353 -23.13 -7.87 -17.31
N PHE A 354 -23.08 -9.18 -17.50
CA PHE A 354 -21.83 -9.94 -17.62
C PHE A 354 -21.26 -9.80 -19.05
N THR A 355 -20.84 -8.59 -19.41
CA THR A 355 -20.42 -8.21 -20.77
C THR A 355 -19.10 -7.44 -20.74
N GLY A 356 -18.22 -7.73 -21.69
CA GLY A 356 -16.92 -7.07 -21.83
C GLY A 356 -15.74 -7.99 -21.51
N SER A 357 -14.53 -7.48 -21.72
CA SER A 357 -13.29 -8.27 -21.75
C SER A 357 -12.12 -7.67 -20.95
N ASP A 358 -12.39 -6.65 -20.15
CA ASP A 358 -11.37 -6.06 -19.28
C ASP A 358 -11.03 -7.04 -18.15
N CYS A 359 -9.75 -7.14 -17.80
CA CYS A 359 -9.30 -8.00 -16.70
C CYS A 359 -9.27 -7.18 -15.41
N ASN A 360 -10.40 -6.59 -15.00
CA ASN A 360 -10.44 -5.56 -13.96
C ASN A 360 -10.82 -6.05 -12.55
N PHE A 361 -10.93 -7.35 -12.32
CA PHE A 361 -11.05 -7.93 -10.98
C PHE A 361 -9.73 -8.53 -10.53
N ASP A 362 -8.65 -7.76 -10.53
CA ASP A 362 -7.32 -8.27 -10.17
C ASP A 362 -6.99 -8.15 -8.69
N GLN A 363 -6.00 -8.91 -8.24
CA GLN A 363 -5.30 -8.62 -6.99
C GLN A 363 -3.95 -9.32 -6.90
N GLY A 364 -3.11 -8.79 -6.00
CA GLY A 364 -1.87 -9.44 -5.56
C GLY A 364 -0.88 -9.55 -6.70
N SER A 365 -0.53 -8.41 -7.28
CA SER A 365 0.47 -8.35 -8.33
C SER A 365 1.83 -8.76 -7.78
N TYR A 366 2.55 -9.58 -8.55
CA TYR A 366 3.93 -9.92 -8.31
C TYR A 366 4.73 -9.54 -9.55
N SER A 367 5.73 -8.68 -9.37
CA SER A 367 6.57 -8.18 -10.45
C SER A 367 8.00 -8.73 -10.33
N VAL A 368 8.64 -8.95 -11.48
CA VAL A 368 10.05 -9.33 -11.56
C VAL A 368 10.69 -8.70 -12.79
N VAL A 369 11.91 -8.20 -12.65
CA VAL A 369 12.72 -7.77 -13.80
C VAL A 369 13.48 -8.98 -14.31
N ASN A 370 13.39 -9.25 -15.60
CA ASN A 370 14.10 -10.33 -16.28
C ASN A 370 15.49 -9.88 -16.75
N PRO A 371 16.45 -10.80 -16.96
CA PRO A 371 17.80 -10.41 -17.39
C PRO A 371 17.89 -9.85 -18.83
N ASP A 372 16.79 -9.87 -19.58
CA ASP A 372 16.67 -9.19 -20.88
C ASP A 372 16.16 -7.74 -20.75
N GLY A 373 15.97 -7.24 -19.52
CA GLY A 373 15.51 -5.89 -19.21
C GLY A 373 13.99 -5.72 -19.26
N SER A 374 13.23 -6.80 -19.52
CA SER A 374 11.77 -6.77 -19.46
C SER A 374 11.27 -6.81 -18.01
N LEU A 375 10.18 -6.10 -17.74
CA LEU A 375 9.42 -6.25 -16.50
C LEU A 375 8.26 -7.21 -16.76
N GLU A 376 8.20 -8.29 -16.00
CA GLU A 376 7.06 -9.20 -15.99
C GLU A 376 6.21 -8.92 -14.75
N VAL A 377 4.89 -8.79 -14.95
CA VAL A 377 3.93 -8.61 -13.87
C VAL A 377 2.87 -9.68 -13.98
N THR A 378 2.69 -10.43 -12.91
CA THR A 378 1.66 -11.46 -12.77
C THR A 378 0.68 -11.04 -11.69
N PHE A 379 -0.58 -11.41 -11.81
CA PHE A 379 -1.62 -11.10 -10.81
C PHE A 379 -2.74 -12.13 -10.89
N ASN A 380 -3.51 -12.24 -9.81
CA ASN A 380 -4.70 -13.09 -9.79
C ASN A 380 -5.87 -12.33 -10.39
N ASN A 381 -6.48 -12.86 -11.43
CA ASN A 381 -7.64 -12.25 -12.06
C ASN A 381 -8.97 -12.95 -11.67
N GLY A 382 -9.92 -12.13 -11.25
CA GLY A 382 -11.27 -12.44 -10.82
C GLY A 382 -12.29 -12.50 -11.97
N ASN A 383 -11.91 -12.06 -13.18
CA ASN A 383 -12.67 -12.36 -14.38
C ASN A 383 -12.37 -13.81 -14.80
N THR A 384 -13.23 -14.42 -15.61
CA THR A 384 -13.02 -15.79 -16.10
C THR A 384 -13.42 -15.89 -17.55
N ALA A 385 -12.86 -16.86 -18.28
CA ALA A 385 -13.29 -17.15 -19.63
C ALA A 385 -14.75 -17.63 -19.65
N ARG A 386 -15.49 -17.26 -20.68
CA ARG A 386 -16.88 -17.69 -20.86
C ARG A 386 -16.95 -19.22 -20.97
N GLY A 387 -17.74 -19.86 -20.12
CA GLY A 387 -17.87 -21.33 -20.10
C GLY A 387 -16.71 -22.07 -19.42
N ASN A 388 -15.78 -21.35 -18.77
CA ASN A 388 -14.78 -21.97 -17.91
C ASN A 388 -15.50 -22.74 -16.78
N PRO A 389 -15.16 -24.01 -16.52
CA PRO A 389 -15.76 -24.78 -15.42
C PRO A 389 -15.51 -24.19 -14.02
N ASN A 390 -14.55 -23.27 -13.89
CA ASN A 390 -14.26 -22.50 -12.67
C ASN A 390 -14.79 -21.05 -12.75
N GLY A 391 -15.55 -20.72 -13.80
CA GLY A 391 -16.05 -19.38 -14.11
C GLY A 391 -17.56 -19.23 -14.07
#